data_AF-A0A2X3U713-F1
#
_entry.id   AF-A0A2X3U713-F1
#
_cell.length_a   1.000
_cell.length_b   1.000
_cell.length_c   1.000
_cell.angle_alpha   90.00
_cell.angle_beta   90.00
_cell.angle_gamma   90.00
#
_symmetry.space_group_name_H-M   'P 1'
#
loop_
_entity.id
_entity.type
_entity.pdbx_description
1 polymer ?
#
loop_
_entity_poly.entity_id
_entity_poly.type
_entity_poly.pdbx_seq_one_letter_code
_entity_poly.pdbx_strand_id
1 'polypeptide(L)'
;MEYLPNVERGVDTSGILVLDYGNFKAVAIGAKDCSAEIRSTIQGDKGAITIFGATNTLPEIGLTLNGQEEIVTNLNNLNHRMYDKFVAFEK
;
A
#
# COMPACT_ATOMS: atom_id res chain seq x y z
N MET A 1 -11.38 13.45 8.53
CA MET A 1 -9.98 13.38 8.07
C MET A 1 -9.13 14.02 9.14
N GLU A 2 -8.07 13.36 9.56
CA GLU A 2 -7.15 13.82 10.60
C GLU A 2 -5.72 13.56 10.15
N TYR A 3 -4.84 14.55 10.33
CA TYR A 3 -3.43 14.44 9.96
C TYR A 3 -2.54 14.63 11.19
N LEU A 4 -1.62 13.70 11.40
CA LEU A 4 -0.72 13.63 12.55
C LEU A 4 0.74 13.64 12.06
N PRO A 5 1.32 14.83 11.80
CA PRO A 5 2.70 14.97 11.34
C PRO A 5 3.72 14.97 12.48
N ASN A 6 4.92 14.49 12.17
CA ASN A 6 6.15 14.76 12.88
C ASN A 6 6.92 15.83 12.10
N VAL A 7 7.17 16.97 12.75
CA VAL A 7 7.83 18.10 12.13
C VAL A 7 9.17 18.36 12.79
N GLU A 8 10.25 18.20 12.03
CA GLU A 8 11.60 18.58 12.44
C GLU A 8 12.09 19.75 11.60
N ARG A 9 12.59 20.80 12.26
CA ARG A 9 13.16 21.99 11.59
C ARG A 9 12.18 22.63 10.57
N GLY A 10 10.88 22.55 10.83
CA GLY A 10 9.84 23.06 9.95
C GLY A 10 9.52 22.18 8.75
N VAL A 11 10.05 20.96 8.69
CA VAL A 11 9.80 19.98 7.63
C VAL A 11 9.09 18.77 8.20
N ASP A 12 8.06 18.32 7.49
CA ASP A 12 7.41 17.03 7.75
C ASP A 12 8.35 15.88 7.37
N THR A 13 8.88 15.19 8.39
CA THR A 13 9.77 14.04 8.22
C THR A 13 8.97 12.75 8.13
N SER A 14 7.87 12.65 8.86
CA SER A 14 6.93 11.54 8.82
C SER A 14 5.54 11.98 9.26
N GLY A 15 4.51 11.21 8.92
CA GLY A 15 3.16 11.53 9.33
C GLY A 15 2.16 10.41 9.07
N ILE A 16 1.02 10.53 9.75
CA ILE A 16 -0.11 9.62 9.63
C ILE A 16 -1.33 10.41 9.19
N LEU A 17 -1.92 10.01 8.06
CA LEU A 17 -3.19 10.51 7.59
C LEU A 17 -4.28 9.47 7.86
N VAL A 18 -5.28 9.85 8.64
CA VAL A 18 -6.45 9.03 8.97
C VAL A 18 -7.67 9.54 8.19
N LEU A 19 -8.28 8.64 7.44
CA LEU A 19 -9.46 8.88 6.61
C LEU A 19 -10.60 7.98 7.07
N ASP A 20 -11.76 8.57 7.33
CA ASP A 20 -12.97 7.85 7.67
C ASP A 20 -13.97 7.99 6.51
N TYR A 21 -14.29 6.88 5.86
CA TYR A 21 -15.25 6.81 4.76
C TYR A 21 -16.64 6.35 5.23
N GLY A 22 -16.83 6.18 6.55
CA GLY A 22 -18.07 5.73 7.17
C GLY A 22 -18.18 4.20 7.22
N ASN A 23 -18.03 3.53 6.08
CA ASN A 23 -18.08 2.06 5.99
C ASN A 23 -16.71 1.37 6.13
N PHE A 24 -15.62 2.11 5.92
CA PHE A 24 -14.25 1.66 6.20
C PHE A 24 -13.38 2.85 6.60
N LYS A 25 -12.19 2.56 7.12
CA LYS A 25 -11.17 3.55 7.45
C LYS A 25 -9.91 3.26 6.67
N ALA A 26 -9.19 4.30 6.27
CA ALA A 26 -7.88 4.18 5.66
C ALA A 26 -6.85 4.96 6.48
N VAL A 27 -5.67 4.38 6.61
CA VAL A 27 -4.52 5.02 7.26
C VAL A 27 -3.37 5.02 6.27
N ALA A 28 -2.86 6.22 5.94
CA ALA A 28 -1.67 6.38 5.13
C ALA A 28 -0.52 6.87 6.02
N ILE A 29 0.57 6.11 6.04
CA ILE A 29 1.76 6.40 6.83
C ILE A 29 2.91 6.66 5.87
N GLY A 30 3.61 7.76 6.05
CA GLY A 30 4.81 8.09 5.29
C GLY A 30 5.93 8.54 6.23
N ALA A 31 7.15 8.10 5.98
CA ALA A 31 8.33 8.50 6.75
C ALA A 31 9.55 8.56 5.83
N LYS A 32 10.27 9.69 5.84
CA LYS A 32 11.51 9.90 5.08
C LYS A 32 12.76 9.56 5.90
N ASP A 33 12.60 9.51 7.21
CA ASP A 33 13.59 9.28 8.26
C ASP A 33 13.60 7.84 8.80
N CYS A 34 12.85 6.94 8.14
CA CYS A 34 12.69 5.56 8.55
C CYS A 34 13.20 4.59 7.48
N SER A 35 13.77 3.45 7.89
CA SER A 35 14.18 2.34 7.02
C SER A 35 13.24 1.13 7.11
N ALA A 36 12.05 1.31 7.69
CA ALA A 36 11.06 0.25 7.77
C ALA A 36 10.68 -0.25 6.36
N GLU A 37 10.35 -1.53 6.28
CA GLU A 37 9.83 -2.10 5.04
C GLU A 37 8.54 -1.40 4.62
N ILE A 38 8.42 -1.11 3.33
CA ILE A 38 7.20 -0.57 2.76
C ILE A 38 6.21 -1.72 2.59
N ARG A 39 5.03 -1.58 3.19
CA ARG A 39 3.93 -2.54 3.04
C ARG A 39 2.61 -1.79 3.03
N SER A 40 1.66 -2.27 2.25
CA SER A 40 0.26 -1.82 2.29
C SER A 40 -0.65 -3.00 2.53
N THR A 41 -1.75 -2.80 3.25
CA THR A 41 -2.72 -3.86 3.48
C THR A 41 -4.12 -3.35 3.20
N ILE A 42 -4.95 -4.24 2.65
CA ILE A 42 -6.40 -4.07 2.57
C ILE A 42 -6.99 -5.17 3.44
N GLN A 43 -7.66 -4.78 4.52
CA GLN A 43 -8.18 -5.72 5.52
C GLN A 43 -9.70 -5.76 5.46
N GLY A 44 -10.24 -6.97 5.41
CA GLY A 44 -11.67 -7.25 5.49
C GLY A 44 -11.98 -8.21 6.64
N ASP A 45 -13.25 -8.53 6.78
CA ASP A 45 -13.75 -9.46 7.80
C ASP A 45 -13.30 -10.92 7.56
N LYS A 46 -13.06 -11.30 6.31
CA LYS A 46 -12.68 -12.68 5.90
C LYS A 46 -11.19 -12.89 5.72
N GLY A 47 -10.38 -11.83 5.80
CA GLY A 47 -8.95 -11.91 5.53
C GLY A 47 -8.35 -10.57 5.12
N ALA A 48 -7.16 -10.63 4.54
CA ALA A 48 -6.42 -9.46 4.10
C ALA A 48 -5.68 -9.69 2.78
N ILE A 49 -5.48 -8.62 2.04
CA ILE A 49 -4.53 -8.53 0.94
C ILE A 49 -3.34 -7.71 1.42
N THR A 50 -2.13 -8.26 1.30
CA THR A 50 -0.87 -7.59 1.62
C THR A 50 -0.13 -7.28 0.34
N ILE A 51 0.36 -6.06 0.19
CA ILE A 51 1.28 -5.68 -0.88
C ILE A 51 2.66 -5.56 -0.24
N PHE A 52 3.57 -6.45 -0.62
CA PHE A 52 4.94 -6.44 -0.14
C PHE A 52 5.74 -5.45 -0.98
N GLY A 53 6.38 -4.45 -0.37
CA GLY A 53 7.13 -3.43 -1.09
C GLY A 53 6.29 -2.24 -1.56
N ALA A 54 6.83 -1.48 -2.50
CA ALA A 54 6.26 -0.20 -2.91
C ALA A 54 4.93 -0.39 -3.67
N THR A 55 3.86 0.17 -3.13
CA THR A 55 2.49 0.04 -3.66
C THR A 55 2.34 0.57 -5.09
N ASN A 56 3.21 1.48 -5.54
CA ASN A 56 3.19 2.02 -6.91
C ASN A 56 3.79 1.06 -7.97
N THR A 57 4.49 0.00 -7.53
CA THR A 57 5.06 -1.04 -8.40
C THR A 57 4.41 -2.40 -8.20
N LEU A 58 3.61 -2.60 -7.14
CA LEU A 58 2.89 -3.85 -6.83
C LEU A 58 3.76 -5.11 -7.03
N PRO A 59 4.97 -5.19 -6.44
CA PRO A 59 5.93 -6.21 -6.84
C PRO A 59 5.50 -7.62 -6.42
N GLU A 60 4.89 -7.78 -5.25
CA GLU A 60 4.35 -9.06 -4.78
C GLU A 60 3.11 -8.82 -3.90
N ILE A 61 2.13 -9.73 -3.99
CA ILE A 61 0.85 -9.64 -3.30
C ILE A 61 0.59 -10.94 -2.53
N GLY A 62 0.27 -10.83 -1.24
CA GLY A 62 -0.18 -11.91 -0.38
C GLY A 62 -1.69 -11.86 -0.16
N LEU A 63 -2.36 -13.00 -0.25
CA LEU A 63 -3.73 -13.20 0.16
C LEU A 63 -3.76 -14.09 1.40
N THR A 64 -4.25 -13.55 2.52
CA THR A 64 -4.43 -14.30 3.77
C THR A 64 -5.92 -14.40 4.07
N LEU A 65 -6.49 -15.60 3.93
CA LEU A 65 -7.86 -15.88 4.38
C LEU A 65 -7.83 -16.42 5.81
N ASN A 66 -8.84 -16.09 6.62
CA ASN A 66 -8.88 -16.47 8.03
C ASN A 66 -8.80 -18.00 8.20
N GLY A 67 -7.80 -18.47 8.95
CA GLY A 67 -7.58 -19.90 9.21
C GLY A 67 -6.97 -20.68 8.04
N GLN A 68 -6.51 -20.00 6.99
CA GLN A 68 -5.82 -20.61 5.86
C GLN A 68 -4.39 -20.11 5.77
N GLU A 69 -3.55 -20.87 5.05
CA GLU A 69 -2.20 -20.42 4.73
C GLU A 69 -2.23 -19.24 3.75
N GLU A 70 -1.24 -18.36 3.88
CA GLU A 70 -1.08 -17.23 2.98
C GLU A 70 -0.68 -17.70 1.58
N ILE A 71 -1.36 -17.15 0.56
CA ILE A 71 -1.03 -17.38 -0.83
C ILE A 71 -0.30 -16.15 -1.35
N VAL A 72 0.97 -16.30 -1.70
CA VAL A 72 1.80 -15.22 -2.24
C VAL A 72 1.90 -15.37 -3.76
N THR A 73 1.69 -14.27 -4.47
CA THR A 73 1.78 -14.23 -5.94
C THR A 73 2.46 -12.97 -6.44
N ASN A 74 3.24 -13.11 -7.50
CA ASN A 74 3.81 -12.02 -8.27
C ASN A 74 3.26 -12.11 -9.69
N LEU A 75 2.48 -11.11 -10.08
CA LEU A 75 1.84 -11.01 -11.39
C LEU A 75 2.56 -10.04 -12.33
N ASN A 76 3.75 -9.56 -11.95
CA ASN A 76 4.49 -8.63 -12.80
C ASN A 76 5.17 -9.35 -13.97
N ASN A 77 5.11 -8.69 -15.12
CA ASN A 77 5.74 -9.15 -16.34
C ASN A 77 7.16 -8.55 -16.44
N LEU A 78 7.98 -9.05 -17.38
CA LEU A 78 9.30 -8.45 -17.66
C LEU A 78 9.22 -7.05 -18.31
N ASN A 79 8.02 -6.59 -18.66
CA ASN A 79 7.79 -5.29 -19.27
C ASN A 79 7.85 -4.17 -18.23
N HIS A 80 8.04 -2.93 -18.70
CA HIS A 80 7.96 -1.74 -17.85
C HIS A 80 6.62 -1.71 -17.09
N ARG A 81 6.62 -1.36 -15.80
CA ARG A 81 5.43 -1.38 -14.90
C ARG A 81 4.21 -0.58 -15.38
N MET A 82 4.38 0.30 -16.37
CA MET A 82 3.29 1.08 -16.97
C MET A 82 2.82 0.55 -18.33
N TYR A 83 3.41 -0.55 -18.82
CA TYR A 83 3.10 -1.13 -20.12
C TYR A 83 1.60 -1.40 -20.29
N ASP A 84 0.98 -2.11 -19.34
CA ASP A 84 -0.45 -2.44 -19.44
C ASP A 84 -1.34 -1.18 -19.42
N LYS A 85 -0.92 -0.13 -18.71
CA LYS A 85 -1.60 1.16 -18.72
C LYS A 85 -1.49 1.81 -20.10
N PHE A 86 -0.29 1.87 -20.66
CA PHE A 86 -0.10 2.44 -22.00
C PHE A 86 -0.93 1.69 -23.04
N VAL A 87 -0.92 0.35 -23.04
CA VAL A 87 -1.74 -0.47 -23.94
C VAL A 87 -3.24 -0.23 -23.73
N ALA A 88 -3.71 -0.13 -22.48
CA ALA A 88 -5.13 0.09 -22.18
C ALA A 88 -5.63 1.49 -22.59
N PHE A 89 -4.76 2.50 -22.54
CA PHE A 89 -5.10 3.91 -22.81
C PHE A 89 -4.61 4.42 -24.17
N GLU A 90 -4.06 3.56 -25.06
CA GLU A 90 -3.61 3.91 -26.42
C GLU A 90 -4.75 4.03 -27.46
N LYS A 91 -5.99 4.28 -27.01
CA LYS A 91 -7.16 4.46 -27.88
C LYS A 91 -7.60 5.91 -27.95
#